data_AF-A0A367ZZ10-F1
#
_entry.id   AF-A0A367ZZ10-F1
#
_cell.length_a   1.000
_cell.length_b   1.000
_cell.length_c   1.000
_cell.angle_alpha   90.00
_cell.angle_beta   90.00
_cell.angle_gamma   90.00
#
_symmetry.space_group_name_H-M   'P 1'
#
loop_
_entity.id
_entity.type
_entity.pdbx_description
1 polymer ?
#
loop_
_entity_poly.entity_id
_entity_poly.type
_entity_poly.pdbx_seq_one_letter_code
_entity_poly.pdbx_strand_id
1 'polypeptide(L)'
;MLLQLDETAFRQLFSSSPVKRIGRDRFIRNVLVAAGNSDDKTLSPHIKPHLSDPSSLVRGMAIWALAQLLPTQEFAILRQQLASQEINDNIKREWKADI
;
A
#
# COMPACT_ATOMS: atom_id res chain seq x y z
N MET A 1 0.55 -13.14 -6.55
CA MET A 1 1.42 -12.37 -5.63
C MET A 1 0.61 -11.93 -4.41
N LEU A 2 1.18 -11.87 -3.19
CA LEU A 2 0.43 -11.58 -1.95
C LEU A 2 -0.26 -10.21 -1.93
N LEU A 3 0.31 -9.20 -2.60
CA LEU A 3 -0.30 -7.87 -2.72
C LEU A 3 -1.64 -7.89 -3.49
N GLN A 4 -1.87 -8.85 -4.37
CA GLN A 4 -3.08 -8.92 -5.20
C GLN A 4 -4.28 -9.62 -4.54
N LEU A 5 -4.18 -9.99 -3.27
CA LEU A 5 -5.26 -10.69 -2.59
C LEU A 5 -6.43 -9.73 -2.30
N ASP A 6 -7.56 -9.98 -2.95
CA ASP A 6 -8.85 -9.46 -2.53
C ASP A 6 -9.37 -10.20 -1.28
N GLU A 7 -10.50 -9.74 -0.75
CA GLU A 7 -11.10 -10.31 0.47
C GLU A 7 -11.41 -11.82 0.33
N THR A 8 -11.91 -12.23 -0.85
CA THR A 8 -12.28 -13.62 -1.12
C THR A 8 -11.04 -14.50 -1.19
N ALA A 9 -10.06 -14.10 -1.99
CA ALA A 9 -8.79 -14.80 -2.16
C ALA A 9 -8.02 -14.89 -0.83
N PHE A 10 -8.00 -13.82 -0.04
CA PHE A 10 -7.41 -13.81 1.31
C PHE A 10 -8.09 -14.85 2.22
N ARG A 11 -9.42 -14.86 2.26
CA ARG A 11 -10.18 -15.81 3.10
C ARG A 11 -10.02 -17.26 2.69
N GLN A 12 -9.91 -17.52 1.39
CA GLN A 12 -9.64 -18.85 0.86
C GLN A 12 -8.23 -19.32 1.25
N LEU A 13 -7.22 -18.50 0.95
CA LEU A 13 -5.81 -18.83 1.19
C LEU A 13 -5.51 -19.05 2.68
N PHE A 14 -6.07 -18.22 3.56
CA PHE A 14 -5.83 -18.31 5.00
C PHE A 14 -6.96 -19.02 5.76
N SER A 15 -7.85 -19.74 5.08
CA SER A 15 -9.06 -20.37 5.66
C SER A 15 -8.82 -21.13 6.97
N SER A 16 -7.68 -21.83 7.07
CA SER A 16 -7.26 -22.64 8.24
C SER A 16 -6.06 -22.05 8.99
N SER A 17 -5.72 -20.79 8.74
CA SER A 17 -4.57 -20.11 9.35
C SER A 17 -5.02 -19.07 10.38
N PRO A 18 -4.30 -18.93 11.52
CA PRO A 18 -4.51 -17.81 12.46
C PRO A 18 -4.42 -16.43 11.81
N VAL A 19 -3.71 -16.31 10.67
CA VAL A 19 -3.61 -15.07 9.88
C VAL A 19 -4.98 -14.57 9.43
N LYS A 20 -5.97 -15.45 9.23
CA LYS A 20 -7.34 -15.02 8.87
C LYS A 20 -7.93 -14.03 9.88
N ARG A 21 -7.52 -14.10 11.16
CA ARG A 21 -8.04 -13.23 12.23
C ARG A 21 -7.65 -11.76 12.09
N ILE A 22 -6.52 -11.46 11.42
CA ILE A 22 -6.10 -10.05 11.25
C ILE A 22 -6.87 -9.34 10.13
N GLY A 23 -7.49 -10.11 9.21
CA GLY A 23 -8.21 -9.58 8.06
C GLY A 23 -7.30 -9.12 6.91
N ARG A 24 -7.90 -8.96 5.72
CA ARG A 24 -7.20 -8.63 4.48
C ARG A 24 -6.45 -7.31 4.56
N ASP A 25 -7.08 -6.25 5.07
CA ASP A 25 -6.46 -4.91 5.06
C ASP A 25 -5.19 -4.84 5.92
N ARG A 26 -5.21 -5.45 7.11
CA ARG A 26 -4.00 -5.52 7.97
C ARG A 26 -2.94 -6.40 7.36
N PHE A 27 -3.34 -7.47 6.67
CA PHE A 27 -2.42 -8.33 5.95
C PHE A 27 -1.73 -7.58 4.81
N ILE A 28 -2.50 -6.95 3.91
CA ILE A 28 -1.96 -6.16 2.80
C ILE A 28 -1.08 -5.02 3.32
N ARG A 29 -1.50 -4.33 4.38
CA ARG A 29 -0.67 -3.33 5.07
C ARG A 29 0.70 -3.91 5.47
N ASN A 30 0.74 -5.10 6.06
CA ASN A 30 2.00 -5.73 6.45
C ASN A 30 2.85 -6.14 5.23
N VAL A 31 2.23 -6.61 4.16
CA VAL A 31 2.93 -6.93 2.91
C VAL A 31 3.51 -5.67 2.26
N LEU A 32 2.80 -4.55 2.27
CA LEU A 32 3.29 -3.25 1.80
C LEU A 32 4.48 -2.75 2.62
N VAL A 33 4.42 -2.90 3.95
CA VAL A 33 5.55 -2.59 4.83
C VAL A 33 6.77 -3.45 4.48
N ALA A 34 6.58 -4.76 4.29
CA ALA A 34 7.66 -5.66 3.89
C ALA A 34 8.24 -5.28 2.52
N ALA A 35 7.39 -4.90 1.56
CA ALA A 35 7.83 -4.46 0.24
C ALA A 35 8.64 -3.16 0.31
N GLY A 36 8.17 -2.13 1.03
CA GLY A 36 8.92 -0.89 1.19
C GLY A 36 10.27 -1.07 1.90
N ASN A 37 10.37 -2.03 2.83
CA ASN A 37 11.62 -2.36 3.51
C ASN A 37 12.60 -3.20 2.67
N SER A 38 12.18 -3.72 1.51
CA SER A 38 12.99 -4.68 0.75
C SER A 38 14.04 -4.04 -0.16
N ASP A 39 13.94 -2.73 -0.41
CA ASP A 39 14.70 -1.99 -1.45
C ASP A 39 14.52 -2.55 -2.90
N ASP A 40 13.58 -3.49 -3.08
CA ASP A 40 13.27 -4.07 -4.38
C ASP A 40 12.33 -3.16 -5.18
N LYS A 41 12.93 -2.29 -6.00
CA LYS A 41 12.22 -1.34 -6.86
C LYS A 41 11.29 -2.02 -7.87
N THR A 42 11.50 -3.30 -8.17
CA THR A 42 10.64 -4.07 -9.09
C THR A 42 9.24 -4.30 -8.51
N LEU A 43 9.06 -4.10 -7.19
CA LEU A 43 7.74 -4.18 -6.53
C LEU A 43 6.88 -2.93 -6.74
N SER A 44 7.45 -1.81 -7.19
CA SER A 44 6.68 -0.57 -7.34
C SER A 44 5.44 -0.68 -8.27
N PRO A 45 5.45 -1.39 -9.41
CA PRO A 45 4.26 -1.56 -10.25
C PRO A 45 3.16 -2.39 -9.56
N HIS A 46 3.56 -3.25 -8.64
CA HIS A 46 2.68 -4.09 -7.85
C HIS A 46 2.03 -3.33 -6.68
N ILE A 47 2.66 -2.25 -6.22
CA ILE A 47 2.16 -1.40 -5.13
C ILE A 47 1.22 -0.31 -5.66
N LYS A 48 1.50 0.27 -6.84
CA LYS A 48 0.71 1.36 -7.44
C LYS A 48 -0.82 1.15 -7.42
N PRO A 49 -1.37 -0.04 -7.72
CA PRO A 49 -2.82 -0.28 -7.65
C PRO A 49 -3.45 -0.03 -6.27
N HIS A 50 -2.68 -0.17 -5.19
CA HIS A 50 -3.16 0.03 -3.82
C HIS A 50 -3.38 1.49 -3.45
N LEU A 51 -2.93 2.45 -4.28
CA LEU A 51 -3.23 3.87 -4.09
C LEU A 51 -4.73 4.19 -4.24
N SER A 52 -5.51 3.30 -4.86
CA SER A 52 -6.96 3.43 -5.03
C SER A 52 -7.76 2.43 -4.19
N ASP A 53 -7.11 1.73 -3.24
CA ASP A 53 -7.77 0.75 -2.39
C ASP A 53 -8.90 1.39 -1.56
N PRO A 54 -10.06 0.74 -1.36
CA PRO A 54 -11.13 1.30 -0.52
C PRO A 54 -10.67 1.54 0.93
N SER A 55 -9.73 0.74 1.44
CA SER A 55 -9.18 0.88 2.78
C SER A 55 -8.15 2.02 2.85
N SER A 56 -8.42 3.04 3.66
CA SER A 56 -7.47 4.14 3.87
C SER A 56 -6.14 3.65 4.48
N LEU A 57 -6.19 2.60 5.30
CA LEU A 57 -5.00 1.97 5.87
C LEU A 57 -4.09 1.40 4.77
N VAL A 58 -4.67 0.75 3.77
CA VAL A 58 -3.93 0.18 2.64
C VAL A 58 -3.37 1.30 1.77
N ARG A 59 -4.16 2.33 1.46
CA ARG A 59 -3.69 3.49 0.68
C ARG A 59 -2.51 4.19 1.33
N GLY A 60 -2.60 4.50 2.63
CA GLY A 60 -1.50 5.13 3.38
C GLY A 60 -0.19 4.35 3.28
N MET A 61 -0.27 3.02 3.40
CA MET A 61 0.92 2.17 3.38
C MET A 61 1.46 1.94 1.97
N ALA A 62 0.60 2.04 0.95
CA ALA A 62 1.04 2.06 -0.44
C ALA A 62 1.83 3.34 -0.76
N ILE A 63 1.39 4.50 -0.24
CA ILE A 63 2.10 5.77 -0.38
C ILE A 63 3.49 5.67 0.25
N TRP A 64 3.55 5.23 1.51
CA TRP A 64 4.81 5.05 2.23
C TRP A 64 5.75 4.08 1.49
N ALA A 65 5.25 2.91 1.08
CA ALA A 65 6.09 1.92 0.40
C ALA A 65 6.62 2.43 -0.96
N LEU A 66 5.82 3.20 -1.72
CA LEU A 66 6.28 3.80 -2.97
C LEU A 66 7.31 4.90 -2.74
N ALA A 67 7.20 5.67 -1.66
CA ALA A 67 8.21 6.67 -1.33
C ALA A 67 9.58 6.04 -1.00
N GLN A 68 9.60 4.83 -0.42
CA GLN A 68 10.84 4.09 -0.21
C GLN A 68 11.48 3.59 -1.52
N LEU A 69 10.65 3.15 -2.47
CA LEU A 69 11.11 2.38 -3.64
C LEU A 69 11.28 3.22 -4.92
N LEU A 70 10.56 4.33 -5.03
CA LEU A 70 10.61 5.19 -6.22
C LEU A 70 11.67 6.29 -6.09
N PRO A 71 12.31 6.70 -7.20
CA PRO A 71 13.08 7.93 -7.22
C PRO A 71 12.22 9.13 -6.79
N THR A 72 12.82 10.08 -6.07
CA THR A 72 12.14 11.28 -5.55
C THR A 72 11.30 12.00 -6.61
N GLN A 73 11.81 12.11 -7.84
CA GLN A 73 11.11 12.77 -8.94
C GLN A 73 9.84 12.02 -9.36
N GLU A 74 9.88 10.68 -9.42
CA GLU A 74 8.71 9.88 -9.80
C GLU A 74 7.65 9.92 -8.71
N PHE A 75 8.06 9.82 -7.44
CA PHE A 75 7.14 9.94 -6.32
C PHE A 75 6.49 11.34 -6.24
N ALA A 76 7.24 12.40 -6.53
CA ALA A 76 6.71 13.76 -6.58
C ALA A 76 5.60 13.94 -7.63
N ILE A 77 5.74 13.28 -8.80
CA ILE A 77 4.70 13.28 -9.85
C ILE A 77 3.44 12.58 -9.35
N LEU A 78 3.56 11.40 -8.75
CA LEU A 78 2.42 10.67 -8.19
C LEU A 78 1.70 11.50 -7.12
N ARG A 79 2.47 12.14 -6.23
CA ARG A 79 1.94 13.03 -5.20
C ARG A 79 1.13 14.17 -5.81
N GLN A 80 1.65 14.83 -6.85
CA GLN A 80 0.95 15.93 -7.52
C GLN A 80 -0.38 15.48 -8.16
N GLN A 81 -0.41 14.27 -8.72
CA GLN A 81 -1.59 13.73 -9.40
C GLN A 81 -2.69 13.26 -8.44
N LEU A 82 -2.30 12.62 -7.33
CA LEU A 82 -3.23 11.85 -6.50
C LEU A 82 -3.51 12.46 -5.13
N ALA A 83 -2.61 13.29 -4.58
CA ALA A 83 -2.80 13.83 -3.23
C ALA A 83 -4.02 14.73 -3.09
N SER A 84 -4.44 15.41 -4.17
CA SER A 84 -5.64 16.24 -4.20
C SER A 84 -6.94 15.43 -4.24
N GLN A 85 -6.87 14.17 -4.66
CA GLN A 85 -8.03 13.26 -4.77
C GLN A 85 -8.27 12.48 -3.48
N GLU A 86 -7.29 12.41 -2.58
CA GLU A 86 -7.45 11.75 -1.29
C GLU A 86 -8.43 12.53 -0.40
N ILE A 87 -9.44 11.84 0.12
CA ILE A 87 -10.49 12.43 0.96
C ILE A 87 -10.10 12.32 2.43
N ASN A 88 -9.35 11.29 2.82
CA ASN A 88 -8.96 11.05 4.20
C ASN A 88 -7.81 11.96 4.63
N ASP A 89 -8.07 12.82 5.61
CA ASP A 89 -7.08 13.80 6.09
C ASP A 89 -5.83 13.20 6.70
N ASN A 90 -5.90 12.00 7.29
CA ASN A 90 -4.71 11.32 7.79
C ASN A 90 -3.84 10.84 6.63
N ILE A 91 -4.44 10.34 5.55
CA ILE A 91 -3.70 9.88 4.37
C ILE A 91 -3.12 11.05 3.57
N LYS A 92 -3.77 12.21 3.56
CA LYS A 92 -3.19 13.44 3.01
C LYS A 92 -1.86 13.82 3.68
N ARG A 93 -1.65 13.44 4.95
CA ARG A 93 -0.38 13.67 5.65
C ARG A 93 0.70 12.72 5.18
N GLU A 94 0.36 11.47 4.87
CA GLU A 94 1.32 10.49 4.32
C GLU A 94 1.94 10.98 3.01
N TRP A 95 1.16 11.65 2.15
CA TRP A 95 1.69 12.30 0.95
C TRP A 95 2.68 13.44 1.24
N LYS A 96 2.59 14.07 2.41
CA LYS A 96 3.40 15.23 2.83
C LYS A 96 4.55 14.86 3.77
N ALA A 97 4.63 13.61 4.21
CA ALA A 97 5.71 13.17 5.06
C ALA A 97 7.02 13.30 4.27
N ASP A 98 7.99 14.03 4.83
CA ASP A 98 9.37 13.99 4.35
C ASP A 98 9.94 12.63 4.74
N ILE A 99 10.32 11.87 3.73
CA ILE A 99 10.95 10.54 3.86
C ILE A 99 12.40 10.68 3.41
#